data_AF-A0A258ZKM7-F1
#
_entry.id   AF-A0A258ZKM7-F1
#
_cell.length_a   1.000
_cell.length_b   1.000
_cell.length_c   1.000
_cell.angle_alpha   90.00
_cell.angle_beta   90.00
_cell.angle_gamma   90.00
#
_symmetry.space_group_name_H-M   'P 1'
#
loop_
_entity.id
_entity.type
_entity.pdbx_description
1 polymer ?
#
loop_
_entity_poly.entity_id
_entity_poly.type
_entity_poly.pdbx_seq_one_letter_code
_entity_poly.pdbx_strand_id
1 'polypeptide(L)' 'MLAPGGFHIMLMDLKQPLKEGESVKGTLTFEKAGTVDVVFAVRGIGAGAPTGGGMGSMEHQH' A
#
# COMPACT_ATOMS: atom_id res chain seq x y z
N MET A 1 7.18 -9.72 -16.71
CA MET A 1 5.88 -9.10 -17.02
C MET A 1 5.11 -8.96 -15.71
N LEU A 2 4.89 -7.74 -15.23
CA LEU A 2 3.95 -7.44 -14.15
C LEU A 2 3.20 -6.18 -14.59
N ALA A 3 2.00 -6.38 -15.14
CA ALA A 3 1.16 -5.32 -15.65
C ALA A 3 0.64 -4.42 -14.52
N PRO A 4 0.15 -3.19 -14.82
CA PRO A 4 -0.60 -2.41 -13.87
C PRO A 4 -1.79 -3.23 -13.35
N GLY A 5 -1.87 -3.46 -12.04
CA GLY A 5 -2.88 -4.35 -11.42
C GLY A 5 -2.29 -5.47 -10.55
N GLY A 6 -1.22 -5.20 -9.79
CA GLY A 6 -0.65 -6.15 -8.84
C GLY A 6 -1.57 -6.47 -7.65
N PHE A 7 -1.12 -7.39 -6.80
CA PHE A 7 -1.86 -7.78 -5.60
C PHE A 7 -1.92 -6.64 -4.57
N HIS A 8 -3.11 -6.40 -4.05
CA HIS A 8 -3.35 -5.47 -2.95
C HIS A 8 -4.01 -6.21 -1.79
N ILE A 9 -3.60 -5.86 -0.57
CA ILE A 9 -4.28 -6.30 0.64
C ILE A 9 -5.43 -5.32 0.90
N MET A 10 -6.65 -5.84 1.04
CA MET A 10 -7.79 -5.03 1.43
C MET A 10 -8.07 -5.17 2.93
N LEU A 11 -8.17 -4.03 3.61
CA LEU A 11 -8.64 -3.96 4.98
C LEU A 11 -10.16 -3.80 4.95
N MET A 12 -10.88 -4.73 5.59
CA MET A 12 -12.34 -4.73 5.68
C MET A 12 -12.80 -4.42 7.11
N ASP A 13 -14.05 -4.00 7.26
CA ASP A 13 -14.72 -3.77 8.55
C ASP A 13 -13.92 -2.87 9.51
N LEU A 14 -13.49 -1.72 8.98
CA LEU A 14 -12.75 -0.74 9.75
C LEU A 14 -13.62 -0.18 10.89
N LYS A 15 -13.10 -0.27 12.12
CA LYS A 15 -13.75 0.29 13.32
C LYS A 15 -13.85 1.81 13.32
N GLN A 16 -12.99 2.47 12.55
CA GLN A 16 -12.92 3.93 12.43
C GLN A 16 -12.41 4.32 11.04
N PRO A 17 -12.79 5.50 10.53
CA PRO A 17 -12.27 6.01 9.26
C PRO A 17 -10.76 6.25 9.34
N LEU A 18 -10.05 5.95 8.27
CA LEU A 18 -8.62 6.26 8.12
C LEU A 18 -8.45 7.68 7.59
N LYS A 19 -7.57 8.48 8.21
CA LYS A 19 -7.29 9.84 7.74
C LYS A 19 -5.93 9.92 7.04
N GLU A 20 -5.87 10.68 5.97
CA GLU A 20 -4.62 10.94 5.25
C GLU A 20 -3.55 11.50 6.19
N GLY A 21 -2.31 11.03 6.02
CA GLY A 21 -1.16 11.43 6.83
C GLY A 21 -1.02 10.64 8.13
N GLU A 22 -2.02 9.84 8.52
CA GLU A 22 -1.90 8.94 9.66
C GLU A 22 -1.06 7.70 9.34
N SER A 23 -0.58 7.06 10.41
CA SER A 23 0.12 5.78 10.33
C SER A 23 -0.64 4.73 11.14
N VAL A 24 -0.91 3.59 10.51
CA VAL A 24 -1.62 2.46 11.11
C VAL A 24 -0.62 1.34 11.34
N LYS A 25 -0.46 0.91 12.59
CA LYS A 25 0.34 -0.28 12.90
C LYS A 25 -0.49 -1.52 12.65
N GLY A 26 0.12 -2.52 12.03
CA GLY A 26 -0.49 -3.82 11.84
C GLY A 26 0.57 -4.91 11.82
N THR A 27 0.12 -6.13 11.64
CA THR A 27 0.98 -7.29 11.70
C THR A 27 0.61 -8.22 10.54
N LEU A 28 1.62 -8.66 9.79
CA LEU A 28 1.47 -9.63 8.71
C LEU A 28 1.91 -10.99 9.20
N THR A 29 1.01 -11.97 9.12
CA THR A 29 1.32 -13.36 9.45
C THR A 29 1.56 -14.14 8.17
N PHE A 30 2.81 -14.55 7.96
CA PHE A 30 3.21 -15.41 6.87
C PHE A 30 3.25 -16.85 7.35
N GLU A 31 2.69 -17.77 6.55
CA GLU A 31 2.60 -19.19 6.91
C GLU A 31 3.95 -19.82 7.30
N LYS A 32 5.03 -19.45 6.60
CA LYS A 32 6.36 -20.05 6.80
C LYS A 32 7.36 -19.14 7.52
N ALA A 33 7.23 -17.83 7.33
CA ALA A 33 8.15 -16.85 7.91
C ALA A 33 7.67 -16.33 9.28
N GLY A 34 6.45 -16.68 9.68
CA GLY A 34 5.84 -16.21 10.93
C GLY A 34 5.36 -14.77 10.83
N THR A 35 5.41 -14.07 11.96
CA THR A 35 4.73 -12.80 12.17
C THR A 35 5.68 -11.62 11.98
N VAL A 36 5.27 -10.61 11.21
CA VAL A 36 6.06 -9.41 10.91
C VAL A 36 5.24 -8.16 11.25
N ASP A 37 5.76 -7.32 12.13
CA ASP A 37 5.16 -6.02 12.42
C ASP A 37 5.44 -5.01 11.30
N VAL A 38 4.39 -4.28 10.91
CA VAL A 38 4.43 -3.33 9.81
C VAL A 38 3.70 -2.04 10.17
N VAL A 39 4.12 -0.95 9.56
CA VAL A 39 3.48 0.36 9.69
C VAL A 39 2.98 0.80 8.31
N PHE A 40 1.68 0.97 8.18
CA PHE A 40 1.02 1.42 6.97
C PHE A 40 0.80 2.93 7.01
N ALA A 41 1.30 3.65 6.02
CA ALA A 41 1.01 5.08 5.86
C ALA A 41 -0.31 5.26 5.09
N VAL A 42 -1.23 6.05 5.65
CA VAL A 42 -2.52 6.37 5.01
C VAL A 42 -2.32 7.53 4.05
N ARG A 43 -2.67 7.31 2.78
CA ARG A 43 -2.59 8.32 1.70
C ARG A 43 -3.95 8.49 1.01
N GLY A 44 -4.18 9.64 0.40
CA GLY A 44 -5.42 9.94 -0.32
C GLY A 44 -5.71 8.98 -1.47
N ILE A 45 -7.00 8.77 -1.76
CA ILE A 45 -7.45 7.91 -2.87
C ILE A 45 -6.97 8.50 -4.19
N GLY A 46 -6.24 7.69 -4.98
CA GLY A 46 -5.58 8.13 -6.22
C GLY A 46 -4.10 8.52 -6.06
N ALA A 47 -3.59 8.59 -4.83
CA ALA A 47 -2.15 8.55 -4.60
C ALA A 47 -1.66 7.16 -5.02
N GLY A 48 -0.91 7.09 -6.12
CA GLY A 48 -0.35 5.83 -6.62
C GLY A 48 0.35 5.05 -5.52
N ALA A 49 0.24 3.72 -5.57
CA ALA A 49 0.94 2.82 -4.65
C ALA A 49 2.42 3.24 -4.55
N PRO A 50 3.04 3.20 -3.35
CA PRO A 50 4.44 3.56 -3.21
C PRO A 50 5.26 2.68 -4.15
N THR A 51 5.88 3.31 -5.15
CA THR A 51 6.77 2.67 -6.11
C THR A 51 8.01 2.21 -5.36
N GLY A 52 7.98 0.98 -4.86
CA GLY A 52 9.15 0.30 -4.32
C GLY A 52 10.14 -0.01 -5.45
N GLY A 53 11.03 0.93 -5.74
CA GLY A 53 12.31 0.73 -6.44
C GLY A 53 12.27 0.76 -7.99
N GLY A 54 12.88 1.80 -8.58
CA GLY A 54 13.55 1.74 -9.88
C GLY A 54 12.86 2.44 -11.08
N MET A 55 13.37 3.64 -11.42
CA MET A 55 13.41 4.35 -12.73
C MET A 55 12.17 4.41 -13.65
N GLY A 56 11.81 5.65 -14.03
CA GLY A 56 11.24 5.95 -15.35
C GLY A 56 10.19 7.05 -15.37
N SER A 57 10.62 8.30 -15.55
CA SER A 57 9.78 9.45 -15.92
C SER A 57 8.95 9.16 -17.18
N MET A 58 7.64 9.43 -17.15
CA MET A 58 6.90 9.69 -18.39
C MET A 58 5.78 10.71 -18.17
N GLU A 59 6.01 11.90 -18.73
CA GLU A 59 5.02 12.94 -19.02
C GLU A 59 3.84 12.35 -19.80
N HIS A 60 2.62 12.76 -19.45
CA HIS A 60 1.47 12.69 -20.34
C HIS A 60 1.12 14.13 -20.74
N GLN A 61 1.43 14.50 -21.98
CA GLN A 61 0.85 15.67 -22.65
C GLN A 61 -0.18 15.18 -23.68
N HIS A 62 -1.36 15.81 -23.59
CA HIS A 62 -2.52 15.84 -24.52
C HIS A 62 -3.36 14.57 -24.72
#